data_AF-A0A9X0DQL1-F1
#
_entry.id   AF-A0A9X0DQL1-F1
#
_cell.length_a   1.000
_cell.length_b   1.000
_cell.length_c   1.000
_cell.angle_alpha   90.00
_cell.angle_beta   90.00
_cell.angle_gamma   90.00
#
_symmetry.space_group_name_H-M   'P 1'
#
loop_
_entity.id
_entity.type
_entity.pdbx_description
1 polymer ?
#
loop_
_entity_poly.entity_id
_entity_poly.type
_entity_poly.pdbx_seq_one_letter_code
_entity_poly.pdbx_strand_id
1 'polypeptide(L)'
;MSYGRVSKSLLPTDRHPADDFCTLAAMCLMKLSLSGSSDVEESLSSKKIAYALQAAVFLEYGWSKSKSNSDFSLILVRIYSSLGCGQQAMKAYLHLSLKQIQLDTLGYSVLDRISSLHPHPFPTAPDGSSENLKPVDHLKNQRKMYRNCRHQVSNNTWKAFEHGSYNTIFQFQEFSSIITNTLSAVSSAVETIKISRLLKQDAPPDVLDILPKNPEMLDKFSDSNDYTSFPDYESTLGTELETLTRFAPSPSSNRSHVDLLVEKLISIISPESTSTPIDLPSFRETLSRISTELHKQAGSIKASPDGSFLTRSETSALEAYTHLASIITKACDPTASSTADFQTSLETSNKSLCAKLEQHLSFVKEAQNATPALWDTLHTLYTGYDLASTIINATKFLAQKDVKAHKYQMGQNKALVQSAKLVMEAVAEKSKGIKNGLDESGWIDRALESMEVGDSGEQLRSLVGENFIEEWAGCVVEGWRESVTGLGMLKV
;
A
#
# COMPACT_ATOMS: atom_id res chain seq x y z
N MET A 1 -12.86 -40.72 20.96
CA MET A 1 -12.19 -41.31 19.77
C MET A 1 -13.11 -41.25 18.53
N SER A 2 -13.34 -40.06 17.95
CA SER A 2 -14.05 -39.90 16.67
C SER A 2 -13.29 -39.07 15.63
N TYR A 3 -12.06 -38.62 15.95
CA TYR A 3 -11.22 -37.71 15.15
C TYR A 3 -10.87 -38.19 13.72
N GLY A 4 -11.21 -39.44 13.35
CA GLY A 4 -10.82 -40.04 12.08
C GLY A 4 -11.95 -40.53 11.18
N ARG A 5 -13.24 -40.24 11.46
CA ARG A 5 -14.33 -40.64 10.55
C ARG A 5 -14.68 -39.57 9.52
N VAL A 6 -14.72 -38.30 9.94
CA VAL A 6 -15.10 -37.18 9.05
C VAL A 6 -13.97 -36.84 8.07
N SER A 7 -12.71 -36.92 8.51
CA SER A 7 -11.54 -36.58 7.71
C SER A 7 -11.16 -37.62 6.63
N LYS A 8 -11.56 -38.88 6.78
CA LYS A 8 -11.18 -39.97 5.84
C LYS A 8 -11.92 -39.96 4.50
N SER A 9 -13.05 -39.26 4.43
CA SER A 9 -13.88 -39.18 3.22
C SER A 9 -13.74 -37.85 2.47
N LEU A 10 -12.96 -36.90 2.99
CA LEU A 10 -12.78 -35.60 2.37
C LEU A 10 -11.78 -35.71 1.21
N LEU A 11 -12.14 -35.13 0.08
CA LEU A 11 -11.21 -34.92 -1.01
C LEU A 11 -10.19 -33.84 -0.59
N PRO A 12 -8.99 -33.82 -1.18
CA PRO A 12 -7.99 -32.78 -0.89
C PRO A 12 -8.47 -31.34 -1.14
N THR A 13 -9.53 -31.17 -1.92
CA THR A 13 -10.17 -29.89 -2.24
C THR A 13 -11.29 -29.51 -1.28
N ASP A 14 -11.77 -30.45 -0.46
CA ASP A 14 -12.91 -30.21 0.42
C ASP A 14 -12.45 -29.44 1.66
N ARG A 15 -13.26 -28.46 2.10
CA ARG A 15 -13.07 -27.82 3.39
C ARG A 15 -13.39 -28.80 4.51
N HIS A 16 -12.60 -28.77 5.58
CA HIS A 16 -12.91 -29.56 6.76
C HIS A 16 -14.03 -28.86 7.54
N PRO A 17 -15.09 -29.55 8.01
CA PRO A 17 -16.19 -28.91 8.74
C PRO A 17 -15.77 -28.19 10.03
N ALA A 18 -14.60 -28.54 10.57
CA ALA A 18 -14.04 -27.87 11.75
C ALA A 18 -13.19 -26.62 11.41
N ASP A 19 -13.00 -26.31 10.14
CA ASP A 19 -12.24 -25.14 9.71
C ASP A 19 -12.88 -23.84 10.22
N ASP A 20 -14.21 -23.79 10.27
CA ASP A 20 -14.96 -22.63 10.77
C ASP A 20 -14.66 -22.35 12.26
N PHE A 21 -14.39 -23.40 13.07
CA PHE A 21 -13.93 -23.21 14.46
C PHE A 21 -12.51 -22.66 14.52
N CYS A 22 -11.64 -23.04 13.58
CA CYS A 22 -10.29 -22.49 13.46
C CYS A 22 -10.36 -21.00 13.11
N THR A 23 -11.18 -20.64 12.11
CA THR A 23 -11.45 -19.26 11.73
C THR A 23 -11.99 -18.44 12.91
N LEU A 24 -13.00 -18.95 13.62
CA LEU A 24 -13.59 -18.26 14.76
C LEU A 24 -12.58 -18.01 15.90
N ALA A 25 -11.76 -19.01 16.23
CA ALA A 25 -10.73 -18.84 17.26
C ALA A 25 -9.64 -17.83 16.83
N ALA A 26 -9.24 -17.82 15.55
CA ALA A 26 -8.35 -16.79 15.03
C ALA A 26 -8.98 -15.39 15.08
N MET A 27 -10.27 -15.25 14.79
CA MET A 27 -11.00 -14.00 14.95
C MET A 27 -11.00 -13.51 16.41
N CYS A 28 -11.21 -14.42 17.38
CA CYS A 28 -11.15 -14.07 18.79
C CYS A 28 -9.76 -13.56 19.19
N LEU A 29 -8.69 -14.22 18.74
CA LEU A 29 -7.30 -13.77 18.96
C LEU A 29 -7.07 -12.38 18.34
N MET A 30 -7.55 -12.15 17.12
CA MET A 30 -7.48 -10.83 16.47
C MET A 30 -8.25 -9.76 17.24
N LYS A 31 -9.41 -10.07 17.81
CA LYS A 31 -10.15 -9.10 18.64
C LYS A 31 -9.42 -8.80 19.96
N LEU A 32 -8.78 -9.80 20.56
CA LEU A 32 -7.93 -9.60 21.73
C LEU A 32 -6.71 -8.72 21.41
N SER A 33 -6.14 -8.86 20.19
CA SER A 33 -5.04 -8.01 19.75
C SER A 33 -5.44 -6.53 19.65
N LEU A 34 -6.67 -6.26 19.22
CA LEU A 34 -7.23 -4.91 19.07
C LEU A 34 -7.70 -4.31 20.40
N SER A 35 -8.17 -5.14 21.33
CA SER A 35 -8.75 -4.72 22.62
C SER A 35 -7.71 -4.19 23.62
N GLY A 36 -6.41 -4.40 23.37
CA GLY A 36 -5.29 -3.97 24.22
C GLY A 36 -4.66 -2.62 23.82
N SER A 37 -5.30 -1.83 22.96
CA SER A 37 -4.72 -0.65 22.28
C SER A 37 -4.43 0.60 23.14
N SER A 38 -4.46 0.48 24.47
CA SER A 38 -4.03 1.57 25.37
C SER A 38 -2.51 1.62 25.61
N ASP A 39 -1.78 0.56 25.26
CA ASP A 39 -0.33 0.52 25.45
C ASP A 39 0.37 1.20 24.26
N VAL A 40 0.96 2.36 24.54
CA VAL A 40 1.72 3.21 23.60
C VAL A 40 3.05 2.56 23.15
N GLU A 41 3.37 1.36 23.66
CA GLU A 41 4.57 0.61 23.27
C GLU A 41 4.28 -0.41 22.16
N GLU A 42 4.69 -0.08 20.94
CA GLU A 42 4.87 -1.02 19.82
C GLU A 42 6.10 -1.95 20.06
N SER A 43 6.18 -2.56 21.23
CA SER A 43 7.17 -3.59 21.55
C SER A 43 6.65 -4.95 21.09
N LEU A 44 7.56 -5.86 20.67
CA LEU A 44 7.23 -7.26 20.35
C LEU A 44 6.46 -7.95 21.50
N SER A 45 6.68 -7.54 22.75
CA SER A 45 5.97 -8.03 23.94
C SER A 45 4.56 -7.46 24.12
N SER A 46 4.08 -6.61 23.22
CA SER A 46 2.73 -6.06 23.29
C SER A 46 1.70 -7.17 23.08
N LYS A 47 0.60 -7.11 23.85
CA LYS A 47 -0.51 -8.07 23.70
C LYS A 47 -1.07 -8.07 22.28
N LYS A 48 -1.02 -6.91 21.60
CA LYS A 48 -1.41 -6.75 20.20
C LYS A 48 -0.60 -7.68 19.30
N ILE A 49 0.73 -7.61 19.35
CA ILE A 49 1.58 -8.45 18.50
C ILE A 49 1.48 -9.92 18.92
N ALA A 50 1.50 -10.20 20.23
CA ALA A 50 1.38 -11.55 20.76
C ALA A 50 0.16 -12.31 20.23
N TYR A 51 -1.04 -11.72 20.34
CA TYR A 51 -2.26 -12.35 19.87
C TYR A 51 -2.34 -12.43 18.33
N ALA A 52 -1.76 -11.46 17.61
CA ALA A 52 -1.65 -11.53 16.16
C ALA A 52 -0.73 -12.69 15.71
N LEU A 53 0.39 -12.91 16.39
CA LEU A 53 1.30 -14.04 16.16
C LEU A 53 0.62 -15.39 16.49
N GLN A 54 -0.10 -15.47 17.61
CA GLN A 54 -0.92 -16.64 17.94
C GLN A 54 -1.96 -16.94 16.85
N ALA A 55 -2.67 -15.92 16.36
CA ALA A 55 -3.64 -16.10 15.28
C ALA A 55 -2.96 -16.57 13.98
N ALA A 56 -1.81 -16.00 13.62
CA ALA A 56 -1.06 -16.38 12.43
C ALA A 56 -0.61 -17.84 12.47
N VAL A 57 0.07 -18.30 13.53
CA VAL A 57 0.54 -19.69 13.57
C VAL A 57 -0.63 -20.68 13.61
N PHE A 58 -1.71 -20.32 14.29
CA PHE A 58 -2.90 -21.17 14.38
C PHE A 58 -3.54 -21.36 12.99
N LEU A 59 -3.65 -20.29 12.22
CA LEU A 59 -4.16 -20.32 10.84
C LEU A 59 -3.20 -21.00 9.87
N GLU A 60 -1.89 -20.83 10.00
CA GLU A 60 -0.89 -21.57 9.21
C GLU A 60 -0.97 -23.07 9.47
N TYR A 61 -1.12 -23.45 10.74
CA TYR A 61 -1.34 -24.84 11.11
C TYR A 61 -2.66 -25.37 10.51
N GLY A 62 -3.76 -24.62 10.65
CA GLY A 62 -5.04 -24.93 10.04
C GLY A 62 -4.94 -25.11 8.52
N TRP A 63 -4.26 -24.19 7.84
CA TRP A 63 -4.02 -24.24 6.40
C TRP A 63 -3.17 -25.46 5.99
N SER A 64 -2.16 -25.84 6.80
CA SER A 64 -1.38 -27.06 6.55
C SER A 64 -2.24 -28.33 6.53
N LYS A 65 -3.39 -28.32 7.22
CA LYS A 65 -4.36 -29.42 7.28
C LYS A 65 -5.50 -29.27 6.27
N SER A 66 -5.85 -28.02 5.89
CA SER A 66 -6.95 -27.69 4.98
C SER A 66 -6.50 -26.64 3.95
N LYS A 67 -5.71 -27.08 2.96
CA LYS A 67 -5.06 -26.19 1.97
C LYS A 67 -6.05 -25.51 1.02
N SER A 68 -7.24 -26.07 0.85
CA SER A 68 -8.29 -25.51 0.00
C SER A 68 -9.06 -24.35 0.65
N ASN A 69 -8.83 -24.08 1.94
CA ASN A 69 -9.56 -23.03 2.64
C ASN A 69 -8.96 -21.63 2.37
N SER A 70 -9.68 -20.85 1.56
CA SER A 70 -9.34 -19.46 1.25
C SER A 70 -9.48 -18.51 2.44
N ASP A 71 -10.34 -18.82 3.42
CA ASP A 71 -10.65 -17.96 4.56
C ASP A 71 -9.40 -17.75 5.43
N PHE A 72 -8.65 -18.84 5.65
CA PHE A 72 -7.38 -18.79 6.37
C PHE A 72 -6.38 -17.89 5.65
N SER A 73 -6.31 -18.00 4.32
CA SER A 73 -5.39 -17.22 3.50
C SER A 73 -5.75 -15.73 3.52
N LEU A 74 -7.04 -15.36 3.44
CA LEU A 74 -7.49 -13.97 3.53
C LEU A 74 -7.13 -13.33 4.89
N ILE A 75 -7.35 -14.05 5.99
CA ILE A 75 -7.00 -13.55 7.32
C ILE A 75 -5.48 -13.46 7.47
N LEU A 76 -4.72 -14.48 7.03
CA LEU A 76 -3.26 -14.48 7.08
C LEU A 76 -2.65 -13.30 6.32
N VAL A 77 -3.19 -12.94 5.15
CA VAL A 77 -2.77 -11.73 4.41
C VAL A 77 -2.88 -10.49 5.29
N ARG A 78 -4.00 -10.30 6.02
CA ARG A 78 -4.18 -9.16 6.92
C ARG A 78 -3.21 -9.17 8.09
N ILE A 79 -3.06 -10.32 8.74
CA ILE A 79 -2.18 -10.45 9.91
C ILE A 79 -0.74 -10.17 9.51
N TYR A 80 -0.22 -10.85 8.50
CA TYR A 80 1.17 -10.65 8.09
C TYR A 80 1.44 -9.27 7.53
N SER A 81 0.50 -8.68 6.80
CA SER A 81 0.64 -7.29 6.36
C SER A 81 0.76 -6.36 7.55
N SER A 82 -0.10 -6.50 8.58
CA SER A 82 -0.04 -5.68 9.80
C SER A 82 1.25 -5.85 10.59
N LEU A 83 1.81 -7.07 10.62
CA LEU A 83 3.08 -7.41 11.27
C LEU A 83 4.32 -6.92 10.48
N GLY A 84 4.14 -6.31 9.31
CA GLY A 84 5.25 -5.91 8.43
C GLY A 84 5.94 -7.07 7.72
N CYS A 85 5.32 -8.26 7.69
CA CYS A 85 5.83 -9.48 7.05
C CYS A 85 5.38 -9.56 5.59
N GLY A 86 5.97 -8.75 4.71
CA GLY A 86 5.58 -8.65 3.30
C GLY A 86 5.65 -9.99 2.54
N GLN A 87 6.69 -10.78 2.78
CA GLN A 87 6.87 -12.10 2.13
C GLN A 87 5.78 -13.10 2.51
N GLN A 88 5.39 -13.14 3.79
CA GLN A 88 4.40 -14.07 4.34
C GLN A 88 2.99 -13.62 3.94
N ALA A 89 2.75 -12.31 3.91
CA ALA A 89 1.51 -11.75 3.36
C ALA A 89 1.36 -12.14 1.88
N MET A 90 2.43 -12.04 1.09
CA MET A 90 2.39 -12.45 -0.31
C MET A 90 2.22 -13.96 -0.47
N LYS A 91 2.85 -14.77 0.39
CA LYS A 91 2.64 -16.23 0.42
C LYS A 91 1.18 -16.58 0.61
N ALA A 92 0.54 -16.00 1.63
CA ALA A 92 -0.88 -16.20 1.90
C ALA A 92 -1.75 -15.69 0.73
N TYR A 93 -1.39 -14.58 0.11
CA TYR A 93 -2.09 -14.07 -1.08
C TYR A 93 -1.99 -15.04 -2.27
N LEU A 94 -0.83 -15.66 -2.49
CA LEU A 94 -0.65 -16.65 -3.56
C LEU A 94 -1.42 -17.94 -3.32
N HIS A 95 -1.62 -18.35 -2.05
CA HIS A 95 -2.48 -19.49 -1.72
C HIS A 95 -3.92 -19.30 -2.22
N LEU A 96 -4.42 -18.05 -2.29
CA LEU A 96 -5.75 -17.75 -2.85
C LEU A 96 -5.87 -18.09 -4.34
N SER A 97 -4.75 -18.22 -5.06
CA SER A 97 -4.72 -18.60 -6.48
C SER A 97 -5.66 -17.77 -7.37
N LEU A 98 -5.72 -16.45 -7.10
CA LEU A 98 -6.66 -15.53 -7.74
C LEU A 98 -6.48 -15.50 -9.26
N LYS A 99 -7.60 -15.54 -10.00
CA LYS A 99 -7.62 -15.50 -11.47
C LYS A 99 -8.66 -14.53 -12.00
N GLN A 100 -8.37 -13.94 -13.16
CA GLN A 100 -9.29 -13.09 -13.90
C GLN A 100 -9.87 -11.98 -13.00
N ILE A 101 -11.20 -11.84 -12.93
CA ILE A 101 -11.88 -10.78 -12.19
C ILE A 101 -11.53 -10.78 -10.69
N GLN A 102 -11.13 -11.91 -10.11
CA GLN A 102 -10.72 -11.97 -8.71
C GLN A 102 -9.46 -11.12 -8.44
N LEU A 103 -8.64 -10.85 -9.46
CA LEU A 103 -7.50 -9.94 -9.34
C LEU A 103 -7.95 -8.49 -9.14
N ASP A 104 -9.13 -8.11 -9.64
CA ASP A 104 -9.72 -6.79 -9.40
C ASP A 104 -10.35 -6.73 -8.01
N THR A 105 -11.15 -7.75 -7.67
CA THR A 105 -11.99 -7.74 -6.46
C THR A 105 -11.23 -8.05 -5.17
N LEU A 106 -10.22 -8.91 -5.19
CA LEU A 106 -9.46 -9.32 -3.99
C LEU A 106 -8.00 -8.86 -4.02
N GLY A 107 -7.56 -8.22 -5.11
CA GLY A 107 -6.20 -7.69 -5.25
C GLY A 107 -5.82 -6.70 -4.15
N TYR A 108 -6.79 -5.87 -3.71
CA TYR A 108 -6.58 -4.85 -2.69
C TYR A 108 -6.10 -5.41 -1.33
N SER A 109 -6.32 -6.70 -1.07
CA SER A 109 -5.96 -7.33 0.21
C SER A 109 -4.47 -7.23 0.55
N VAL A 110 -3.59 -7.21 -0.46
CA VAL A 110 -2.13 -7.05 -0.29
C VAL A 110 -1.51 -6.07 -1.29
N LEU A 111 -2.07 -5.95 -2.50
CA LEU A 111 -1.46 -5.13 -3.55
C LEU A 111 -1.71 -3.64 -3.34
N ASP A 112 -2.71 -3.27 -2.53
CA ASP A 112 -2.88 -1.88 -2.11
C ASP A 112 -1.75 -1.46 -1.17
N ARG A 113 -1.07 -0.36 -1.48
CA ARG A 113 0.09 0.18 -0.72
C ARG A 113 1.28 -0.78 -0.61
N ILE A 114 1.38 -1.76 -1.51
CA ILE A 114 2.49 -2.73 -1.53
C ILE A 114 3.85 -2.05 -1.68
N SER A 115 3.92 -0.88 -2.35
CA SER A 115 5.13 -0.05 -2.44
C SER A 115 5.71 0.37 -1.10
N SER A 116 4.87 0.40 -0.06
CA SER A 116 5.21 0.83 1.30
C SER A 116 5.29 -0.32 2.32
N LEU A 117 4.96 -1.54 1.90
CA LEU A 117 5.14 -2.75 2.69
C LEU A 117 6.39 -3.51 2.21
N HIS A 118 6.45 -3.81 0.91
CA HIS A 118 7.47 -4.65 0.35
C HIS A 118 7.59 -4.40 -1.17
N PRO A 119 8.34 -3.36 -1.59
CA PRO A 119 8.42 -2.94 -3.00
C PRO A 119 9.38 -3.77 -3.86
N HIS A 120 10.23 -4.61 -3.26
CA HIS A 120 11.36 -5.24 -3.93
C HIS A 120 11.05 -6.71 -4.30
N PRO A 121 11.92 -7.40 -5.06
CA PRO A 121 11.74 -8.83 -5.31
C PRO A 121 11.92 -9.66 -4.04
N PHE A 122 11.05 -10.64 -3.84
CA PHE A 122 11.20 -11.67 -2.81
C PHE A 122 12.44 -12.53 -3.09
N PRO A 123 13.28 -12.82 -2.09
CA PRO A 123 14.49 -13.62 -2.26
C PRO A 123 14.19 -15.10 -2.52
N THR A 124 13.11 -15.61 -1.93
CA THR A 124 12.63 -16.98 -2.13
C THR A 124 11.18 -16.96 -2.56
N ALA A 125 10.86 -17.85 -3.48
CA ALA A 125 9.51 -18.07 -3.95
C ALA A 125 8.58 -18.44 -2.80
N PRO A 126 7.46 -17.73 -2.60
CA PRO A 126 6.53 -18.06 -1.53
C PRO A 126 5.94 -19.47 -1.65
N ASP A 127 5.91 -20.03 -2.86
CA ASP A 127 5.44 -21.37 -3.21
C ASP A 127 6.57 -22.36 -3.59
N GLY A 128 7.84 -21.92 -3.55
CA GLY A 128 9.00 -22.70 -4.01
C GLY A 128 9.28 -22.63 -5.54
N SER A 129 8.52 -21.84 -6.32
CA SER A 129 8.69 -21.68 -7.79
C SER A 129 9.45 -20.41 -8.21
N SER A 130 10.33 -20.49 -9.20
CA SER A 130 11.18 -19.35 -9.62
C SER A 130 10.45 -18.21 -10.36
N GLU A 131 9.13 -18.29 -10.61
CA GLU A 131 8.47 -17.45 -11.63
C GLU A 131 7.73 -16.20 -11.10
N ASN A 132 7.50 -16.04 -9.79
CA ASN A 132 6.62 -14.98 -9.25
C ASN A 132 7.23 -14.19 -8.07
N LEU A 133 8.46 -13.72 -8.23
CA LEU A 133 9.20 -13.09 -7.13
C LEU A 133 8.97 -11.58 -7.01
N LYS A 134 8.27 -10.90 -7.91
CA LYS A 134 8.18 -9.43 -7.86
C LYS A 134 6.74 -8.96 -7.69
N PRO A 135 6.45 -8.10 -6.71
CA PRO A 135 5.15 -7.45 -6.59
C PRO A 135 4.68 -6.80 -7.91
N VAL A 136 5.60 -6.20 -8.67
CA VAL A 136 5.32 -5.59 -9.98
C VAL A 136 4.80 -6.58 -11.02
N ASP A 137 5.21 -7.85 -10.96
CA ASP A 137 4.73 -8.89 -11.89
C ASP A 137 3.26 -9.27 -11.59
N HIS A 138 2.85 -9.22 -10.32
CA HIS A 138 1.44 -9.40 -9.95
C HIS A 138 0.56 -8.23 -10.40
N LEU A 139 1.04 -7.00 -10.22
CA LEU A 139 0.39 -5.81 -10.76
C LEU A 139 0.30 -5.89 -12.30
N LYS A 140 1.34 -6.37 -12.97
CA LYS A 140 1.34 -6.60 -14.42
C LYS A 140 0.30 -7.63 -14.85
N ASN A 141 0.13 -8.71 -14.10
CA ASN A 141 -0.91 -9.71 -14.36
C ASN A 141 -2.31 -9.12 -14.21
N GLN A 142 -2.54 -8.29 -13.19
CA GLN A 142 -3.78 -7.54 -13.01
C GLN A 142 -4.05 -6.58 -14.19
N ARG A 143 -3.03 -5.84 -14.65
CA ARG A 143 -3.13 -4.99 -15.85
C ARG A 143 -3.46 -5.76 -17.12
N LYS A 144 -2.84 -6.92 -17.30
CA LYS A 144 -3.13 -7.83 -18.42
C LYS A 144 -4.58 -8.30 -18.38
N MET A 145 -5.12 -8.59 -17.19
CA MET A 145 -6.53 -8.94 -17.02
C MET A 145 -7.45 -7.81 -17.50
N TYR A 146 -7.24 -6.54 -17.12
CA TYR A 146 -8.08 -5.44 -17.60
C TYR A 146 -8.10 -5.33 -19.13
N ARG A 147 -6.94 -5.48 -19.79
CA ARG A 147 -6.86 -5.45 -21.26
C ARG A 147 -7.63 -6.62 -21.89
N ASN A 148 -7.52 -7.81 -21.31
CA ASN A 148 -8.27 -8.98 -21.76
C ASN A 148 -9.78 -8.79 -21.56
N CYS A 149 -10.21 -8.25 -20.41
CA CYS A 149 -11.62 -7.95 -20.14
C CYS A 149 -12.20 -6.98 -21.17
N ARG A 150 -11.49 -5.89 -21.51
CA ARG A 150 -11.93 -4.96 -22.56
C ARG A 150 -12.13 -5.64 -23.91
N HIS A 151 -11.20 -6.51 -24.32
CA HIS A 151 -11.32 -7.26 -25.56
C HIS A 151 -12.50 -8.25 -25.53
N GLN A 152 -12.66 -8.98 -24.42
CA GLN A 152 -13.76 -9.94 -24.24
C GLN A 152 -15.12 -9.25 -24.24
N VAL A 153 -15.26 -8.11 -23.56
CA VAL A 153 -16.48 -7.30 -23.54
C VAL A 153 -16.87 -6.87 -24.95
N SER A 154 -15.91 -6.33 -25.73
CA SER A 154 -16.17 -5.91 -27.11
C SER A 154 -16.63 -7.09 -27.99
N ASN A 155 -15.90 -8.21 -27.95
CA ASN A 155 -16.25 -9.40 -28.74
C ASN A 155 -17.59 -10.01 -28.32
N ASN A 156 -17.87 -10.10 -27.03
CA ASN A 156 -19.10 -10.70 -26.52
C ASN A 156 -20.31 -9.77 -26.74
N THR A 157 -20.11 -8.46 -26.75
CA THR A 157 -21.15 -7.49 -27.16
C THR A 157 -21.55 -7.73 -28.61
N TRP A 158 -20.57 -7.90 -29.51
CA TRP A 158 -20.84 -8.22 -30.92
C TRP A 158 -21.63 -9.53 -31.08
N LYS A 159 -21.19 -10.61 -30.41
CA LYS A 159 -21.91 -11.90 -30.43
C LYS A 159 -23.32 -11.79 -29.87
N ALA A 160 -23.54 -10.97 -28.84
CA ALA A 160 -24.86 -10.74 -28.28
C ALA A 160 -25.80 -10.06 -29.31
N PHE A 161 -25.29 -9.16 -30.16
CA PHE A 161 -26.05 -8.64 -31.30
C PHE A 161 -26.37 -9.72 -32.33
N GLU A 162 -25.40 -10.55 -32.73
CA GLU A 162 -25.60 -11.65 -33.70
C GLU A 162 -26.68 -12.64 -33.25
N HIS A 163 -26.74 -12.92 -31.95
CA HIS A 163 -27.72 -13.85 -31.35
C HIS A 163 -29.02 -13.18 -30.90
N GLY A 164 -29.18 -11.87 -31.07
CA GLY A 164 -30.37 -11.12 -30.65
C GLY A 164 -30.58 -11.06 -29.12
N SER A 165 -29.52 -11.23 -28.32
CA SER A 165 -29.58 -11.17 -26.84
C SER A 165 -29.40 -9.75 -26.32
N TYR A 166 -30.40 -8.91 -26.51
CA TYR A 166 -30.31 -7.48 -26.18
C TYR A 166 -30.08 -7.21 -24.68
N ASN A 167 -30.64 -8.03 -23.78
CA ASN A 167 -30.40 -7.88 -22.34
C ASN A 167 -28.92 -8.04 -21.97
N THR A 168 -28.24 -8.99 -22.60
CA THR A 168 -26.81 -9.25 -22.37
C THR A 168 -25.94 -8.08 -22.83
N ILE A 169 -26.37 -7.34 -23.87
CA ILE A 169 -25.66 -6.15 -24.34
C ILE A 169 -25.61 -5.08 -23.25
N PHE A 170 -26.75 -4.81 -22.59
CA PHE A 170 -26.79 -3.86 -21.48
C PHE A 170 -25.93 -4.30 -20.30
N GLN A 171 -25.94 -5.60 -19.97
CA GLN A 171 -25.07 -6.16 -18.93
C GLN A 171 -23.58 -6.00 -19.25
N PHE A 172 -23.17 -6.19 -20.52
CA PHE A 172 -21.79 -5.95 -20.92
C PHE A 172 -21.41 -4.48 -20.88
N GLN A 173 -22.32 -3.56 -21.21
CA GLN A 173 -22.07 -2.13 -21.09
C GLN A 173 -21.91 -1.70 -19.63
N GLU A 174 -22.76 -2.21 -18.73
CA GLU A 174 -22.65 -1.97 -17.29
C GLU A 174 -21.36 -2.55 -16.71
N PHE A 175 -21.02 -3.80 -17.04
CA PHE A 175 -19.74 -4.38 -16.63
C PHE A 175 -18.56 -3.57 -17.18
N SER A 176 -18.64 -3.12 -18.45
CA SER A 176 -17.60 -2.29 -19.06
C SER A 176 -17.42 -0.96 -18.35
N SER A 177 -18.51 -0.31 -17.92
CA SER A 177 -18.44 0.98 -17.24
C SER A 177 -17.79 0.82 -15.86
N ILE A 178 -18.12 -0.24 -15.12
CA ILE A 178 -17.52 -0.56 -13.82
C ILE A 178 -16.02 -0.85 -13.97
N ILE A 179 -15.65 -1.80 -14.83
CA ILE A 179 -14.28 -2.31 -14.91
C ILE A 179 -13.27 -1.30 -15.48
N THR A 180 -13.75 -0.24 -16.15
CA THR A 180 -12.89 0.76 -16.80
C THR A 180 -12.28 1.74 -15.80
N ASN A 181 -12.91 1.97 -14.65
CA ASN A 181 -12.49 2.97 -13.66
C ASN A 181 -12.55 2.42 -12.22
N THR A 182 -12.09 1.19 -11.99
CA THR A 182 -12.08 0.61 -10.64
C THR A 182 -10.98 1.22 -9.77
N LEU A 183 -11.23 1.27 -8.45
CA LEU A 183 -10.21 1.64 -7.45
C LEU A 183 -8.97 0.74 -7.54
N SER A 184 -9.19 -0.55 -7.78
CA SER A 184 -8.15 -1.56 -7.91
C SER A 184 -7.26 -1.31 -9.14
N ALA A 185 -7.83 -0.85 -10.27
CA ALA A 185 -7.07 -0.44 -11.45
C ALA A 185 -6.18 0.78 -11.18
N VAL A 186 -6.70 1.77 -10.43
CA VAL A 186 -5.90 2.94 -10.03
C VAL A 186 -4.75 2.53 -9.13
N SER A 187 -5.03 1.75 -8.07
CA SER A 187 -4.00 1.22 -7.17
C SER A 187 -2.94 0.43 -7.94
N SER A 188 -3.36 -0.42 -8.90
CA SER A 188 -2.46 -1.18 -9.76
C SER A 188 -1.45 -0.30 -10.51
N ALA A 189 -1.94 0.79 -11.10
CA ALA A 189 -1.13 1.72 -11.85
C ALA A 189 -0.19 2.53 -10.95
N VAL A 190 -0.74 3.13 -9.89
CA VAL A 190 -0.01 3.97 -8.94
C VAL A 190 1.09 3.19 -8.24
N GLU A 191 0.79 2.00 -7.71
CA GLU A 191 1.77 1.17 -6.99
C GLU A 191 2.89 0.70 -7.93
N THR A 192 2.59 0.44 -9.22
CA THR A 192 3.63 0.13 -10.21
C THR A 192 4.57 1.31 -10.43
N ILE A 193 4.05 2.53 -10.54
CA ILE A 193 4.86 3.74 -10.73
C ILE A 193 5.69 4.01 -9.47
N LYS A 194 5.08 3.92 -8.28
CA LYS A 194 5.76 4.08 -6.98
C LYS A 194 6.89 3.08 -6.82
N ILE A 195 6.66 1.78 -7.05
CA ILE A 195 7.72 0.76 -6.98
C ILE A 195 8.85 1.06 -7.97
N SER A 196 8.51 1.36 -9.22
CA SER A 196 9.52 1.65 -10.25
C SER A 196 10.39 2.84 -9.82
N ARG A 197 9.77 3.92 -9.30
CA ARG A 197 10.47 5.09 -8.77
C ARG A 197 11.35 4.75 -7.56
N LEU A 198 10.84 4.00 -6.58
CA LEU A 198 11.58 3.60 -5.38
C LEU A 198 12.81 2.74 -5.73
N LEU A 199 12.65 1.81 -6.67
CA LEU A 199 13.72 0.91 -7.13
C LEU A 199 14.63 1.53 -8.21
N LYS A 200 14.37 2.78 -8.63
CA LYS A 200 15.08 3.48 -9.71
C LYS A 200 15.09 2.69 -11.02
N GLN A 201 13.93 2.14 -11.36
CA GLN A 201 13.65 1.44 -12.61
C GLN A 201 12.64 2.28 -13.41
N ASP A 202 12.68 2.15 -14.73
CA ASP A 202 11.71 2.82 -15.59
C ASP A 202 10.34 2.14 -15.43
N ALA A 203 9.32 2.95 -15.11
CA ALA A 203 7.95 2.47 -15.12
C ALA A 203 7.56 2.07 -16.56
N PRO A 204 6.83 0.97 -16.78
CA PRO A 204 6.37 0.62 -18.11
C PRO A 204 5.51 1.77 -18.70
N PRO A 205 5.69 2.14 -19.98
CA PRO A 205 5.03 3.31 -20.56
C PRO A 205 3.50 3.13 -20.67
N ASP A 206 3.03 1.89 -20.65
CA ASP A 206 1.63 1.47 -20.83
C ASP A 206 0.87 1.29 -19.51
N VAL A 207 1.45 1.71 -18.37
CA VAL A 207 0.86 1.49 -17.04
C VAL A 207 -0.51 2.16 -16.91
N LEU A 208 -0.65 3.40 -17.40
CA LEU A 208 -1.90 4.17 -17.32
C LEU A 208 -2.92 3.80 -18.41
N ASP A 209 -2.56 3.00 -19.40
CA ASP A 209 -3.47 2.61 -20.50
C ASP A 209 -4.69 1.81 -20.03
N ILE A 210 -4.62 1.23 -18.83
CA ILE A 210 -5.74 0.50 -18.19
C ILE A 210 -6.81 1.44 -17.61
N LEU A 211 -6.55 2.73 -17.56
CA LEU A 211 -7.46 3.76 -17.05
C LEU A 211 -8.04 4.58 -18.22
N PRO A 212 -9.15 5.31 -18.02
CA PRO A 212 -9.65 6.25 -19.02
C PRO A 212 -8.70 7.46 -19.15
N LYS A 213 -8.89 8.27 -20.18
CA LYS A 213 -8.11 9.50 -20.38
C LYS A 213 -8.37 10.49 -19.24
N ASN A 214 -7.31 11.11 -18.74
CA ASN A 214 -7.33 12.03 -17.59
C ASN A 214 -8.09 11.44 -16.38
N PRO A 215 -7.67 10.26 -15.88
CA PRO A 215 -8.40 9.55 -14.83
C PRO A 215 -8.47 10.37 -13.53
N GLU A 216 -7.52 11.28 -13.31
CA GLU A 216 -7.50 12.18 -12.15
C GLU A 216 -8.63 13.22 -12.15
N MET A 217 -9.33 13.39 -13.28
CA MET A 217 -10.44 14.34 -13.45
C MET A 217 -11.82 13.67 -13.44
N LEU A 218 -11.89 12.37 -13.14
CA LEU A 218 -13.17 11.67 -13.03
C LEU A 218 -13.96 12.15 -11.81
N ASP A 219 -15.29 12.03 -11.88
CA ASP A 219 -16.14 12.39 -10.74
C ASP A 219 -16.02 11.35 -9.61
N LYS A 220 -16.00 10.06 -9.99
CA LYS A 220 -15.98 8.93 -9.07
C LYS A 220 -15.35 7.69 -9.71
N PHE A 221 -14.68 6.89 -8.89
CA PHE A 221 -14.24 5.54 -9.23
C PHE A 221 -15.21 4.47 -8.75
N SER A 222 -15.28 3.37 -9.49
CA SER A 222 -16.08 2.20 -9.11
C SER A 222 -15.34 1.41 -8.03
N ASP A 223 -16.01 1.12 -6.91
CA ASP A 223 -15.49 0.17 -5.93
C ASP A 223 -16.00 -1.23 -6.29
N SER A 224 -15.07 -2.08 -6.74
CA SER A 224 -15.31 -3.48 -7.09
C SER A 224 -14.67 -4.43 -6.09
N ASN A 225 -14.10 -3.91 -4.99
CA ASN A 225 -13.47 -4.73 -3.99
C ASN A 225 -14.50 -5.63 -3.30
N ASP A 226 -14.15 -6.90 -3.14
CA ASP A 226 -14.95 -7.88 -2.42
C ASP A 226 -14.52 -7.89 -0.96
N TYR A 227 -15.33 -7.22 -0.13
CA TYR A 227 -15.17 -7.21 1.32
C TYR A 227 -15.92 -8.38 1.99
N THR A 228 -16.89 -8.99 1.30
CA THR A 228 -17.80 -10.00 1.88
C THR A 228 -17.23 -11.42 1.82
N SER A 229 -16.24 -11.67 0.97
CA SER A 229 -15.46 -12.92 0.98
C SER A 229 -14.58 -13.09 2.22
N PHE A 230 -14.33 -12.02 2.99
CA PHE A 230 -13.68 -12.17 4.29
C PHE A 230 -14.62 -12.96 5.23
N PRO A 231 -14.11 -14.00 5.92
CA PRO A 231 -14.94 -14.75 6.84
C PRO A 231 -15.42 -13.84 7.98
N ASP A 232 -16.72 -13.83 8.22
CA ASP A 232 -17.31 -13.04 9.30
C ASP A 232 -18.34 -13.86 10.08
N TYR A 233 -18.08 -13.98 11.38
CA TYR A 233 -18.95 -14.63 12.36
C TYR A 233 -19.38 -13.62 13.46
N GLU A 234 -19.20 -12.33 13.22
CA GLU A 234 -19.64 -11.28 14.13
C GLU A 234 -21.17 -11.19 14.20
N SER A 235 -21.65 -10.55 15.27
CA SER A 235 -23.06 -10.18 15.37
C SER A 235 -23.43 -9.22 14.24
N THR A 236 -24.66 -9.29 13.73
CA THR A 236 -25.19 -8.33 12.73
C THR A 236 -25.22 -6.88 13.24
N LEU A 237 -25.05 -6.67 14.54
CA LEU A 237 -24.92 -5.36 15.18
C LEU A 237 -23.45 -4.93 15.40
N GLY A 238 -22.49 -5.83 15.17
CA GLY A 238 -21.06 -5.61 15.34
C GLY A 238 -20.39 -5.05 14.08
N THR A 239 -19.13 -4.64 14.23
CA THR A 239 -18.28 -4.31 13.09
C THR A 239 -17.76 -5.58 12.46
N GLU A 240 -17.86 -5.69 11.13
CA GLU A 240 -17.36 -6.86 10.37
C GLU A 240 -15.87 -7.08 10.61
N LEU A 241 -15.44 -8.35 10.62
CA LEU A 241 -14.02 -8.71 10.80
C LEU A 241 -13.11 -8.01 9.78
N GLU A 242 -13.54 -7.92 8.52
CA GLU A 242 -12.76 -7.26 7.47
C GLU A 242 -12.40 -5.84 7.88
N THR A 243 -13.35 -5.09 8.45
CA THR A 243 -13.15 -3.71 8.89
C THR A 243 -12.32 -3.64 10.17
N LEU A 244 -12.54 -4.55 11.12
CA LEU A 244 -11.77 -4.62 12.37
C LEU A 244 -10.28 -4.91 12.14
N THR A 245 -9.96 -5.73 11.13
CA THR A 245 -8.59 -6.20 10.86
C THR A 245 -7.85 -5.35 9.83
N ARG A 246 -8.41 -4.21 9.40
CA ARG A 246 -7.73 -3.28 8.50
C ARG A 246 -6.50 -2.68 9.19
N PHE A 247 -5.33 -2.89 8.60
CA PHE A 247 -4.08 -2.23 9.00
C PHE A 247 -3.89 -0.86 8.33
N ALA A 248 -4.70 -0.54 7.32
CA ALA A 248 -4.70 0.73 6.61
C ALA A 248 -6.14 1.11 6.22
N PRO A 249 -6.44 2.41 6.04
CA PRO A 249 -7.72 2.84 5.47
C PRO A 249 -8.01 2.16 4.13
N SER A 250 -9.27 1.79 3.88
CA SER A 250 -9.68 1.12 2.65
C SER A 250 -9.39 1.97 1.40
N PRO A 251 -9.22 1.34 0.22
CA PRO A 251 -9.22 2.07 -1.04
C PRO A 251 -10.44 2.98 -1.15
N SER A 252 -10.25 4.19 -1.68
CA SER A 252 -11.34 5.16 -1.81
C SER A 252 -11.15 6.03 -3.05
N SER A 253 -12.26 6.62 -3.51
CA SER A 253 -12.22 7.53 -4.66
C SER A 253 -11.37 8.77 -4.37
N ASN A 254 -11.45 9.31 -3.13
CA ASN A 254 -10.66 10.46 -2.70
C ASN A 254 -9.16 10.16 -2.72
N ARG A 255 -8.74 9.03 -2.15
CA ARG A 255 -7.33 8.62 -2.20
C ARG A 255 -6.87 8.39 -3.64
N SER A 256 -7.69 7.72 -4.46
CA SER A 256 -7.37 7.47 -5.87
C SER A 256 -7.16 8.77 -6.67
N HIS A 257 -7.99 9.79 -6.44
CA HIS A 257 -7.77 11.11 -7.03
C HIS A 257 -6.44 11.73 -6.57
N VAL A 258 -6.17 11.71 -5.27
CA VAL A 258 -4.92 12.24 -4.70
C VAL A 258 -3.71 11.55 -5.30
N ASP A 259 -3.70 10.21 -5.30
CA ASP A 259 -2.60 9.41 -5.84
C ASP A 259 -2.36 9.73 -7.32
N LEU A 260 -3.42 9.79 -8.15
CA LEU A 260 -3.28 10.13 -9.57
C LEU A 260 -2.80 11.57 -9.81
N LEU A 261 -3.28 12.55 -9.02
CA LEU A 261 -2.84 13.94 -9.11
C LEU A 261 -1.36 14.09 -8.72
N VAL A 262 -0.93 13.39 -7.68
CA VAL A 262 0.46 13.35 -7.23
C VAL A 262 1.34 12.70 -8.28
N GLU A 263 0.97 11.53 -8.80
CA GLU A 263 1.75 10.86 -9.84
C GLU A 263 1.82 11.71 -11.13
N LYS A 264 0.73 12.42 -11.48
CA LYS A 264 0.74 13.38 -12.59
C LYS A 264 1.66 14.57 -12.32
N LEU A 265 1.66 15.12 -11.10
CA LEU A 265 2.60 16.16 -10.68
C LEU A 265 4.06 15.69 -10.79
N ILE A 266 4.35 14.47 -10.33
CA ILE A 266 5.68 13.87 -10.39
C ILE A 266 6.13 13.65 -11.83
N SER A 267 5.24 13.14 -12.69
CA SER A 267 5.50 12.92 -14.12
C SER A 267 5.91 14.21 -14.84
N ILE A 268 5.22 15.34 -14.59
CA ILE A 268 5.52 16.60 -15.27
C ILE A 268 6.80 17.28 -14.80
N ILE A 269 7.28 16.98 -13.59
CA ILE A 269 8.53 17.53 -13.04
C ILE A 269 9.72 16.56 -13.17
N SER A 270 9.50 15.36 -13.70
CA SER A 270 10.56 14.37 -13.82
C SER A 270 11.55 14.77 -14.92
N PRO A 271 12.86 14.81 -14.64
CA PRO A 271 13.87 15.30 -15.57
C PRO A 271 14.03 14.41 -16.81
N GLU A 272 13.66 13.14 -16.75
CA GLU A 272 13.75 12.20 -17.88
C GLU A 272 12.71 12.47 -18.99
N SER A 273 11.64 13.22 -18.67
CA SER A 273 10.63 13.66 -19.63
C SER A 273 11.10 14.81 -20.56
N THR A 274 12.34 15.29 -20.41
CA THR A 274 12.79 16.58 -20.98
C THR A 274 13.65 16.48 -22.25
N SER A 275 13.67 15.35 -22.96
CA SER A 275 14.35 15.26 -24.27
C SER A 275 13.72 16.17 -25.33
N THR A 276 12.51 16.68 -25.09
CA THR A 276 11.82 17.68 -25.92
C THR A 276 11.73 19.03 -25.20
N PRO A 277 11.85 20.16 -25.91
CA PRO A 277 11.63 21.49 -25.31
C PRO A 277 10.26 21.55 -24.62
N ILE A 278 10.23 22.03 -23.38
CA ILE A 278 9.00 22.17 -22.60
C ILE A 278 8.10 23.20 -23.28
N ASP A 279 6.86 22.83 -23.61
CA ASP A 279 5.83 23.80 -23.99
C ASP A 279 5.31 24.51 -22.73
N LEU A 280 5.96 25.62 -22.35
CA LEU A 280 5.66 26.32 -21.09
C LEU A 280 4.17 26.71 -20.93
N PRO A 281 3.45 27.21 -21.96
CA PRO A 281 2.01 27.42 -21.88
C PRO A 281 1.20 26.19 -21.44
N SER A 282 1.33 25.07 -22.14
CA SER A 282 0.60 23.83 -21.83
C SER A 282 1.00 23.25 -20.46
N PHE A 283 2.29 23.32 -20.14
CA PHE A 283 2.81 22.95 -18.82
C PHE A 283 2.15 23.78 -17.70
N ARG A 284 2.10 25.10 -17.85
CA ARG A 284 1.50 26.00 -16.85
C ARG A 284 0.00 25.75 -16.67
N GLU A 285 -0.74 25.55 -17.75
CA GLU A 285 -2.16 25.24 -17.69
C GLU A 285 -2.39 23.92 -16.93
N THR A 286 -1.64 22.89 -17.29
CA THR A 286 -1.72 21.56 -16.65
C THR A 286 -1.39 21.64 -15.17
N LEU A 287 -0.30 22.33 -14.81
CA LEU A 287 0.12 22.50 -13.43
C LEU A 287 -0.89 23.29 -12.60
N SER A 288 -1.45 24.38 -13.16
CA SER A 288 -2.50 25.17 -12.50
C SER A 288 -3.74 24.33 -12.20
N ARG A 289 -4.16 23.49 -13.16
CA ARG A 289 -5.27 22.55 -12.97
C ARG A 289 -4.97 21.53 -11.87
N ILE A 290 -3.79 20.92 -11.87
CA ILE A 290 -3.37 19.96 -10.83
C ILE A 290 -3.34 20.64 -9.45
N SER A 291 -2.74 21.83 -9.35
CA SER A 291 -2.66 22.59 -8.10
C SER A 291 -4.06 22.90 -7.55
N THR A 292 -5.00 23.27 -8.41
CA THR A 292 -6.39 23.57 -8.03
C THR A 292 -7.10 22.33 -7.51
N GLU A 293 -6.99 21.21 -8.22
CA GLU A 293 -7.65 19.97 -7.81
C GLU A 293 -7.02 19.38 -6.54
N LEU A 294 -5.71 19.45 -6.35
CA LEU A 294 -5.06 19.05 -5.09
C LEU A 294 -5.58 19.86 -3.89
N HIS A 295 -5.74 21.18 -4.03
CA HIS A 295 -6.33 22.02 -2.98
C HIS A 295 -7.77 21.62 -2.67
N LYS A 296 -8.57 21.34 -3.71
CA LYS A 296 -9.95 20.88 -3.57
C LYS A 296 -10.01 19.55 -2.80
N GLN A 297 -9.19 18.57 -3.18
CA GLN A 297 -9.13 17.27 -2.49
C GLN A 297 -8.66 17.41 -1.03
N ALA A 298 -7.63 18.23 -0.78
CA ALA A 298 -7.18 18.51 0.59
C ALA A 298 -8.28 19.15 1.45
N GLY A 299 -9.09 20.05 0.88
CA GLY A 299 -10.25 20.63 1.54
C GLY A 299 -11.36 19.61 1.82
N SER A 300 -11.70 18.78 0.83
CA SER A 300 -12.71 17.73 0.98
C SER A 300 -12.34 16.69 2.04
N ILE A 301 -11.07 16.30 2.12
CA ILE A 301 -10.59 15.34 3.12
C ILE A 301 -10.66 15.94 4.53
N LYS A 302 -10.27 17.22 4.71
CA LYS A 302 -10.37 17.91 6.00
C LYS A 302 -11.80 18.11 6.48
N ALA A 303 -12.74 18.28 5.56
CA ALA A 303 -14.15 18.51 5.87
C ALA A 303 -14.92 17.22 6.18
N SER A 304 -14.34 16.04 5.98
CA SER A 304 -15.01 14.75 6.23
C SER A 304 -14.91 14.37 7.71
N PRO A 305 -16.02 14.38 8.48
CA PRO A 305 -16.01 14.11 9.92
C PRO A 305 -15.70 12.64 10.27
N ASP A 306 -16.04 11.71 9.37
CA ASP A 306 -16.03 10.26 9.61
C ASP A 306 -15.00 9.49 8.74
N GLY A 307 -14.21 10.17 7.89
CA GLY A 307 -13.53 9.53 6.75
C GLY A 307 -12.03 9.76 6.67
N SER A 308 -11.23 9.18 7.58
CA SER A 308 -9.77 9.14 7.41
C SER A 308 -9.39 8.14 6.32
N PHE A 309 -9.55 8.50 5.05
CA PHE A 309 -9.20 7.66 3.89
C PHE A 309 -7.68 7.55 3.63
N LEU A 310 -6.91 8.37 4.33
CA LEU A 310 -5.46 8.46 4.27
C LEU A 310 -4.87 8.16 5.64
N THR A 311 -3.64 7.62 5.66
CA THR A 311 -2.85 7.54 6.90
C THR A 311 -2.40 8.93 7.36
N ARG A 312 -1.86 9.03 8.59
CA ARG A 312 -1.23 10.26 9.10
C ARG A 312 -0.10 10.74 8.16
N SER A 313 0.71 9.80 7.69
CA SER A 313 1.83 10.07 6.77
C SER A 313 1.34 10.48 5.38
N GLU A 314 0.32 9.83 4.83
CA GLU A 314 -0.29 10.21 3.55
C GLU A 314 -0.97 11.59 3.59
N THR A 315 -1.65 11.91 4.70
CA THR A 315 -2.29 13.23 4.89
C THR A 315 -1.25 14.34 4.90
N SER A 316 -0.15 14.16 5.65
CA SER A 316 0.96 15.10 5.67
C SER A 316 1.63 15.23 4.28
N ALA A 317 1.80 14.12 3.56
CA ALA A 317 2.36 14.12 2.21
C ALA A 317 1.47 14.85 1.21
N LEU A 318 0.13 14.68 1.27
CA LEU A 318 -0.82 15.43 0.44
C LEU A 318 -0.68 16.94 0.64
N GLU A 319 -0.59 17.39 1.89
CA GLU A 319 -0.37 18.81 2.19
C GLU A 319 0.97 19.31 1.65
N ALA A 320 2.03 18.51 1.78
CA ALA A 320 3.34 18.81 1.20
C ALA A 320 3.28 18.93 -0.33
N TYR A 321 2.61 18.00 -1.03
CA TYR A 321 2.42 18.07 -2.48
C TYR A 321 1.56 19.25 -2.91
N THR A 322 0.56 19.63 -2.12
CA THR A 322 -0.26 20.81 -2.34
C THR A 322 0.58 22.10 -2.28
N HIS A 323 1.47 22.20 -1.30
CA HIS A 323 2.43 23.30 -1.20
C HIS A 323 3.46 23.28 -2.33
N LEU A 324 3.97 22.10 -2.70
CA LEU A 324 4.91 21.93 -3.81
C LEU A 324 4.30 22.37 -5.14
N ALA A 325 3.08 21.94 -5.45
CA ALA A 325 2.37 22.35 -6.66
C ALA A 325 2.16 23.88 -6.70
N SER A 326 1.80 24.48 -5.56
CA SER A 326 1.67 25.94 -5.43
C SER A 326 2.99 26.67 -5.68
N ILE A 327 4.09 26.17 -5.12
CA ILE A 327 5.44 26.73 -5.32
C ILE A 327 5.82 26.68 -6.80
N ILE A 328 5.68 25.52 -7.45
CA ILE A 328 6.06 25.38 -8.88
C ILE A 328 5.18 26.29 -9.74
N THR A 329 3.87 26.37 -9.46
CA THR A 329 2.93 27.23 -10.20
C THR A 329 3.37 28.70 -10.12
N LYS A 330 3.63 29.19 -8.90
CA LYS A 330 4.07 30.58 -8.66
C LYS A 330 5.45 30.86 -9.23
N ALA A 331 6.40 29.93 -9.06
CA ALA A 331 7.79 30.12 -9.48
C ALA A 331 7.93 30.16 -11.01
N CYS A 332 7.04 29.48 -11.74
CA CYS A 332 7.04 29.40 -13.20
C CYS A 332 6.12 30.43 -13.88
N ASP A 333 5.41 31.27 -13.12
CA ASP A 333 4.51 32.29 -13.65
C ASP A 333 5.28 33.61 -13.95
N PRO A 334 5.36 34.04 -15.22
CA PRO A 334 6.07 35.26 -15.60
C PRO A 334 5.35 36.54 -15.13
N THR A 335 4.04 36.47 -14.85
CA THR A 335 3.23 37.61 -14.41
C THR A 335 3.25 37.78 -12.89
N ALA A 336 3.54 36.72 -12.14
CA ALA A 336 3.45 36.75 -10.69
C ALA A 336 4.42 37.74 -10.02
N SER A 337 5.56 38.04 -10.66
CA SER A 337 6.56 38.99 -10.14
C SER A 337 6.09 40.44 -10.05
N SER A 338 4.96 40.80 -10.67
CA SER A 338 4.38 42.15 -10.63
C SER A 338 3.40 42.35 -9.46
N THR A 339 3.03 41.28 -8.75
CA THR A 339 2.13 41.38 -7.59
C THR A 339 2.91 41.75 -6.33
N ALA A 340 2.38 42.72 -5.56
CA ALA A 340 3.05 43.24 -4.36
C ALA A 340 3.34 42.15 -3.30
N ASP A 341 2.51 41.10 -3.28
CA ASP A 341 2.56 40.03 -2.26
C ASP A 341 3.22 38.73 -2.77
N PHE A 342 3.78 38.72 -3.97
CA PHE A 342 4.35 37.50 -4.59
C PHE A 342 5.39 36.82 -3.71
N GLN A 343 6.40 37.58 -3.27
CA GLN A 343 7.53 37.05 -2.51
C GLN A 343 7.05 36.52 -1.15
N THR A 344 6.20 37.27 -0.44
CA THR A 344 5.61 36.88 0.84
C THR A 344 4.78 35.59 0.71
N SER A 345 3.97 35.49 -0.35
CA SER A 345 3.15 34.30 -0.63
C SER A 345 4.01 33.07 -0.94
N LEU A 346 5.07 33.25 -1.73
CA LEU A 346 6.02 32.18 -2.07
C LEU A 346 6.83 31.75 -0.85
N GLU A 347 7.29 32.69 -0.03
CA GLU A 347 7.98 32.42 1.24
C GLU A 347 7.09 31.62 2.19
N THR A 348 5.82 31.99 2.30
CA THR A 348 4.82 31.26 3.12
C THR A 348 4.69 29.82 2.63
N SER A 349 4.54 29.59 1.32
CA SER A 349 4.44 28.23 0.78
C SER A 349 5.71 27.40 1.03
N ASN A 350 6.90 27.99 0.90
CA ASN A 350 8.16 27.31 1.20
C ASN A 350 8.28 26.97 2.70
N LYS A 351 7.94 27.90 3.60
CA LYS A 351 7.92 27.65 5.06
C LYS A 351 6.96 26.51 5.41
N SER A 352 5.76 26.51 4.84
CA SER A 352 4.79 25.42 5.07
C SER A 352 5.31 24.08 4.54
N LEU A 353 5.97 24.04 3.38
CA LEU A 353 6.58 22.82 2.87
C LEU A 353 7.72 22.32 3.76
N CYS A 354 8.59 23.21 4.25
CA CYS A 354 9.63 22.86 5.23
C CYS A 354 9.01 22.30 6.52
N ALA A 355 7.95 22.92 7.04
CA ALA A 355 7.26 22.44 8.24
C ALA A 355 6.67 21.02 8.03
N LYS A 356 6.20 20.70 6.82
CA LYS A 356 5.76 19.32 6.49
C LYS A 356 6.92 18.34 6.43
N LEU A 357 8.07 18.73 5.87
CA LEU A 357 9.28 17.90 5.91
C LEU A 357 9.78 17.67 7.35
N GLU A 358 9.74 18.68 8.20
CA GLU A 358 10.05 18.56 9.64
C GLU A 358 9.05 17.65 10.36
N GLN A 359 7.78 17.71 10.00
CA GLN A 359 6.75 16.80 10.49
C GLN A 359 7.04 15.34 10.09
N HIS A 360 7.41 15.09 8.82
CA HIS A 360 7.84 13.74 8.40
C HIS A 360 9.11 13.29 9.13
N LEU A 361 10.06 14.19 9.37
CA LEU A 361 11.25 13.91 10.18
C LEU A 361 10.86 13.52 11.62
N SER A 362 9.86 14.18 12.20
CA SER A 362 9.33 13.81 13.52
C SER A 362 8.69 12.43 13.49
N PHE A 363 7.88 12.10 12.48
CA PHE A 363 7.26 10.78 12.34
C PHE A 363 8.31 9.66 12.28
N VAL A 364 9.37 9.84 11.49
CA VAL A 364 10.47 8.87 11.36
C VAL A 364 11.23 8.69 12.69
N LYS A 365 11.42 9.77 13.45
CA LYS A 365 12.07 9.73 14.76
C LYS A 365 11.19 9.11 15.84
N GLU A 366 9.90 9.49 15.88
CA GLU A 366 8.86 9.05 16.81
C GLU A 366 8.63 7.54 16.74
N ALA A 367 8.83 6.91 15.58
CA ALA A 367 8.73 5.46 15.39
C ALA A 367 9.85 4.69 16.14
N GLN A 368 10.08 4.91 17.45
CA GLN A 368 11.22 4.39 18.19
C GLN A 368 11.30 2.85 18.17
N ASN A 369 12.51 2.32 17.89
CA ASN A 369 12.97 0.93 18.05
C ASN A 369 11.97 -0.23 17.85
N ALA A 370 10.98 -0.09 16.95
CA ALA A 370 10.10 -1.16 16.50
C ALA A 370 10.91 -2.15 15.66
N THR A 371 11.70 -2.96 16.33
CA THR A 371 12.30 -4.17 15.78
C THR A 371 11.47 -5.31 16.34
N PRO A 372 10.66 -6.00 15.52
CA PRO A 372 10.52 -5.85 14.08
C PRO A 372 9.69 -4.63 13.64
N ALA A 373 9.92 -4.13 12.43
CA ALA A 373 9.17 -3.01 11.89
C ALA A 373 7.79 -3.46 11.40
N LEU A 374 6.75 -2.98 12.08
CA LEU A 374 5.36 -3.16 11.66
C LEU A 374 5.03 -2.33 10.42
N TRP A 375 3.85 -2.57 9.84
CA TRP A 375 3.40 -1.85 8.65
C TRP A 375 3.43 -0.33 8.79
N ASP A 376 2.92 0.23 9.90
CA ASP A 376 2.87 1.68 10.11
C ASP A 376 4.25 2.34 10.10
N THR A 377 5.25 1.64 10.66
CA THR A 377 6.65 2.07 10.63
C THR A 377 7.19 2.02 9.21
N LEU A 378 7.03 0.89 8.50
CA LEU A 378 7.47 0.76 7.10
C LEU A 378 6.82 1.81 6.20
N HIS A 379 5.50 1.99 6.31
CA HIS A 379 4.72 2.92 5.52
C HIS A 379 5.17 4.37 5.75
N THR A 380 5.42 4.75 7.01
CA THR A 380 6.00 6.06 7.35
C THR A 380 7.37 6.28 6.72
N LEU A 381 8.25 5.27 6.76
CA LEU A 381 9.60 5.37 6.20
C LEU A 381 9.58 5.52 4.67
N TYR A 382 8.84 4.66 3.97
CA TYR A 382 8.74 4.73 2.50
C TYR A 382 8.06 6.02 2.03
N THR A 383 6.97 6.45 2.70
CA THR A 383 6.27 7.70 2.35
C THR A 383 7.16 8.93 2.57
N GLY A 384 7.89 8.97 3.69
CA GLY A 384 8.82 10.06 3.99
C GLY A 384 9.96 10.14 2.97
N TYR A 385 10.54 9.00 2.61
CA TYR A 385 11.60 8.94 1.60
C TYR A 385 11.10 9.34 0.20
N ASP A 386 9.95 8.81 -0.24
CA ASP A 386 9.40 9.10 -1.57
C ASP A 386 9.10 10.60 -1.74
N LEU A 387 8.49 11.21 -0.71
CA LEU A 387 8.23 12.65 -0.65
C LEU A 387 9.53 13.46 -0.72
N ALA A 388 10.51 13.15 0.13
CA ALA A 388 11.77 13.88 0.19
C ALA A 388 12.57 13.78 -1.13
N SER A 389 12.67 12.58 -1.69
CA SER A 389 13.29 12.32 -3.00
C SER A 389 12.60 13.12 -4.12
N THR A 390 11.27 13.15 -4.11
CA THR A 390 10.48 13.90 -5.08
C THR A 390 10.69 15.42 -4.96
N ILE A 391 10.75 15.96 -3.74
CA ILE A 391 11.04 17.39 -3.52
C ILE A 391 12.44 17.74 -4.03
N ILE A 392 13.45 16.89 -3.79
CA ILE A 392 14.79 17.09 -4.34
C ILE A 392 14.74 17.12 -5.88
N ASN A 393 14.02 16.19 -6.51
CA ASN A 393 13.87 16.17 -7.96
C ASN A 393 13.12 17.40 -8.49
N ALA A 394 12.10 17.89 -7.78
CA ALA A 394 11.39 19.12 -8.12
C ALA A 394 12.32 20.34 -8.10
N THR A 395 13.24 20.44 -7.13
CA THR A 395 14.22 21.54 -7.10
C THR A 395 15.24 21.46 -8.24
N LYS A 396 15.62 20.24 -8.67
CA LYS A 396 16.46 20.04 -9.88
C LYS A 396 15.72 20.48 -11.14
N PHE A 397 14.44 20.14 -11.25
CA PHE A 397 13.58 20.58 -12.34
C PHE A 397 13.48 22.11 -12.41
N LEU A 398 13.20 22.78 -11.28
CA LEU A 398 13.15 24.25 -11.22
C LEU A 398 14.50 24.92 -11.58
N ALA A 399 15.62 24.22 -11.38
CA ALA A 399 16.95 24.71 -11.75
C ALA A 399 17.26 24.63 -13.25
N GLN A 400 16.45 23.93 -14.04
CA GLN A 400 16.64 23.81 -15.48
C GLN A 400 16.45 25.17 -16.17
N LYS A 401 17.31 25.46 -17.16
CA LYS A 401 17.28 26.74 -17.89
C LYS A 401 15.96 26.97 -18.62
N ASP A 402 15.36 25.90 -19.13
CA ASP A 402 14.14 25.98 -19.95
C ASP A 402 12.90 26.32 -19.13
N VAL A 403 12.88 25.97 -17.84
CA VAL A 403 11.73 26.22 -16.93
C VAL A 403 11.60 27.71 -16.58
N LYS A 404 12.71 28.48 -16.63
CA LYS A 404 12.76 29.92 -16.32
C LYS A 404 12.17 30.27 -14.94
N ALA A 405 12.43 29.44 -13.93
CA ALA A 405 11.93 29.67 -12.58
C ALA A 405 12.47 30.97 -11.97
N HIS A 406 11.65 31.63 -11.14
CA HIS A 406 12.01 32.90 -10.50
C HIS A 406 13.24 32.78 -9.57
N LYS A 407 14.16 33.76 -9.64
CA LYS A 407 15.44 33.75 -8.88
C LYS A 407 15.27 33.64 -7.37
N TYR A 408 14.21 34.23 -6.82
CA TYR A 408 13.91 34.12 -5.39
C TYR A 408 13.68 32.65 -4.97
N GLN A 409 12.93 31.88 -5.76
CA GLN A 409 12.70 30.46 -5.48
C GLN A 409 14.02 29.67 -5.51
N MET A 410 14.92 30.00 -6.43
CA MET A 410 16.24 29.37 -6.50
C MET A 410 17.07 29.54 -5.22
N GLY A 411 16.88 30.66 -4.50
CA GLY A 411 17.47 30.86 -3.18
C GLY A 411 16.87 29.93 -2.11
N GLN A 412 15.54 29.78 -2.11
CA GLN A 412 14.80 28.94 -1.15
C GLN A 412 15.03 27.44 -1.36
N ASN A 413 15.32 27.01 -2.61
CA ASN A 413 15.57 25.59 -2.93
C ASN A 413 16.69 24.97 -2.09
N LYS A 414 17.68 25.75 -1.64
CA LYS A 414 18.76 25.24 -0.76
C LYS A 414 18.22 24.74 0.59
N ALA A 415 17.30 25.49 1.19
CA ALA A 415 16.67 25.11 2.46
C ALA A 415 15.79 23.86 2.28
N LEU A 416 14.97 23.82 1.21
CA LEU A 416 14.15 22.66 0.89
C LEU A 416 14.97 21.39 0.70
N VAL A 417 16.06 21.46 -0.07
CA VAL A 417 16.96 20.32 -0.29
C VAL A 417 17.59 19.87 1.02
N GLN A 418 17.99 20.79 1.90
CA GLN A 418 18.55 20.44 3.19
C GLN A 418 17.52 19.72 4.08
N SER A 419 16.30 20.24 4.19
CA SER A 419 15.23 19.61 4.97
C SER A 419 14.86 18.23 4.41
N ALA A 420 14.78 18.08 3.08
CA ALA A 420 14.48 16.79 2.44
C ALA A 420 15.61 15.76 2.68
N LYS A 421 16.88 16.18 2.60
CA LYS A 421 18.02 15.30 2.92
C LYS A 421 17.98 14.81 4.37
N LEU A 422 17.65 15.67 5.33
CA LEU A 422 17.52 15.27 6.73
C LEU A 422 16.47 14.16 6.92
N VAL A 423 15.35 14.21 6.18
CA VAL A 423 14.35 13.14 6.18
C VAL A 423 14.94 11.84 5.61
N MET A 424 15.61 11.90 4.45
CA MET A 424 16.22 10.72 3.83
C MET A 424 17.32 10.09 4.70
N GLU A 425 18.17 10.92 5.32
CA GLU A 425 19.20 10.49 6.26
C GLU A 425 18.58 9.82 7.49
N ALA A 426 17.52 10.41 8.06
CA ALA A 426 16.81 9.81 9.19
C ALA A 426 16.15 8.47 8.82
N VAL A 427 15.56 8.35 7.62
CA VAL A 427 15.01 7.07 7.13
C VAL A 427 16.12 6.02 7.01
N ALA A 428 17.27 6.37 6.47
CA ALA A 428 18.40 5.44 6.32
C ALA A 428 19.02 5.04 7.67
N GLU A 429 19.18 5.99 8.59
CA GLU A 429 19.62 5.71 9.96
C GLU A 429 18.64 4.76 10.65
N LYS A 430 17.33 5.01 10.52
CA LYS A 430 16.29 4.17 11.09
C LYS A 430 16.29 2.77 10.51
N SER A 431 16.36 2.66 9.19
CA SER A 431 16.44 1.37 8.48
C SER A 431 17.66 0.56 8.93
N LYS A 432 18.83 1.21 9.08
CA LYS A 432 20.03 0.57 9.61
C LYS A 432 19.83 0.12 11.07
N GLY A 433 19.17 0.92 11.89
CA GLY A 433 18.82 0.56 13.27
C GLY A 433 17.97 -0.71 13.34
N ILE A 434 16.88 -0.77 12.56
CA ILE A 434 15.99 -1.94 12.51
C ILE A 434 16.74 -3.17 11.99
N LYS A 435 17.54 -3.02 10.93
CA LYS A 435 18.33 -4.11 10.37
C LYS A 435 19.33 -4.66 11.40
N ASN A 436 20.10 -3.78 12.04
CA ASN A 436 21.05 -4.18 13.08
C ASN A 436 20.36 -4.88 14.26
N GLY A 437 19.18 -4.41 14.66
CA GLY A 437 18.37 -5.05 15.70
C GLY A 437 17.94 -6.45 15.28
N LEU A 438 17.47 -6.62 14.03
CA LEU A 438 17.13 -7.94 13.49
C LEU A 438 18.35 -8.85 13.37
N ASP A 439 19.54 -8.34 13.07
CA ASP A 439 20.78 -9.12 12.97
C ASP A 439 21.29 -9.71 14.32
N GLU A 440 20.67 -9.34 15.44
CA GLU A 440 20.90 -10.00 16.73
C GLU A 440 20.49 -11.50 16.70
N SER A 441 21.10 -12.32 17.55
CA SER A 441 20.72 -13.73 17.70
C SER A 441 19.49 -13.91 18.60
N GLY A 442 18.76 -15.01 18.44
CA GLY A 442 17.65 -15.38 19.33
C GLY A 442 16.28 -14.79 18.94
N TRP A 443 16.12 -14.25 17.73
CA TRP A 443 14.82 -13.74 17.27
C TRP A 443 13.72 -14.79 17.18
N ILE A 444 14.09 -16.04 16.87
CA ILE A 444 13.15 -17.16 16.87
C ILE A 444 12.61 -17.34 18.29
N ASP A 445 13.50 -17.44 19.27
CA ASP A 445 13.12 -17.55 20.70
C ASP A 445 12.28 -16.35 21.14
N ARG A 446 12.68 -15.11 20.81
CA ARG A 446 11.91 -13.89 21.13
C ARG A 446 10.50 -13.93 20.53
N ALA A 447 10.36 -14.40 19.29
CA ALA A 447 9.06 -14.53 18.63
C ALA A 447 8.19 -15.57 19.36
N LEU A 448 8.77 -16.71 19.75
CA LEU A 448 8.07 -17.76 20.50
C LEU A 448 7.67 -17.29 21.90
N GLU A 449 8.58 -16.68 22.65
CA GLU A 449 8.33 -16.11 23.98
C GLU A 449 7.25 -15.01 23.94
N SER A 450 7.25 -14.18 22.88
CA SER A 450 6.22 -13.14 22.72
C SER A 450 4.80 -13.70 22.61
N MET A 451 4.66 -14.96 22.21
CA MET A 451 3.37 -15.65 22.10
C MET A 451 2.90 -16.27 23.41
N GLU A 452 3.70 -16.27 24.48
CA GLU A 452 3.34 -16.84 25.78
C GLU A 452 2.39 -15.94 26.61
N VAL A 453 1.53 -15.19 25.92
CA VAL A 453 0.52 -14.32 26.53
C VAL A 453 -0.79 -15.08 26.72
N GLY A 454 -1.19 -15.21 27.99
CA GLY A 454 -2.42 -15.88 28.40
C GLY A 454 -2.38 -17.41 28.24
N ASP A 455 -3.42 -18.10 28.70
CA ASP A 455 -3.52 -19.56 28.64
C ASP A 455 -3.56 -20.10 27.19
N SER A 456 -3.83 -19.24 26.20
CA SER A 456 -3.90 -19.61 24.79
C SER A 456 -2.54 -19.94 24.18
N GLY A 457 -1.45 -19.30 24.63
CA GLY A 457 -0.11 -19.54 24.09
C GLY A 457 0.38 -20.98 24.32
N GLU A 458 0.28 -21.46 25.56
CA GLU A 458 0.68 -22.82 25.93
C GLU A 458 -0.19 -23.88 25.23
N GLN A 459 -1.50 -23.66 25.18
CA GLN A 459 -2.43 -24.57 24.49
C GLN A 459 -2.12 -24.66 23.00
N LEU A 460 -1.81 -23.52 22.37
CA LEU A 460 -1.46 -23.46 20.95
C LEU A 460 -0.16 -24.20 20.66
N ARG A 461 0.87 -23.99 21.48
CA ARG A 461 2.16 -24.69 21.38
C ARG A 461 1.99 -26.20 21.51
N SER A 462 1.19 -26.65 22.48
CA SER A 462 0.86 -28.07 22.64
C SER A 462 0.05 -28.65 21.47
N LEU A 463 -0.79 -27.86 20.81
CA LEU A 463 -1.64 -28.32 19.71
C LEU A 463 -0.85 -28.45 18.39
N VAL A 464 -0.04 -27.44 18.09
CA VAL A 464 0.68 -27.29 16.81
C VAL A 464 1.97 -28.12 16.80
N GLY A 465 2.61 -28.25 17.96
CA GLY A 465 3.85 -28.98 18.16
C GLY A 465 5.10 -28.12 17.94
N GLU A 466 6.14 -28.40 18.73
CA GLU A 466 7.41 -27.64 18.78
C GLU A 466 8.08 -27.45 17.42
N ASN A 467 8.20 -28.53 16.64
CA ASN A 467 8.89 -28.45 15.35
C ASN A 467 8.19 -27.50 14.37
N PHE A 468 6.85 -27.49 14.36
CA PHE A 468 6.09 -26.63 13.44
C PHE A 468 6.17 -25.17 13.87
N ILE A 469 6.00 -24.89 15.17
CA ILE A 469 6.01 -23.51 15.67
C ILE A 469 7.40 -22.89 15.51
N GLU A 470 8.48 -23.66 15.69
CA GLU A 470 9.85 -23.19 15.47
C GLU A 470 10.14 -22.90 13.99
N GLU A 471 9.73 -23.79 13.07
CA GLU A 471 9.85 -23.56 11.62
C GLU A 471 9.04 -22.33 11.18
N TRP A 472 7.81 -22.18 11.68
CA TRP A 472 6.97 -21.02 11.44
C TRP A 472 7.60 -19.73 11.98
N ALA A 473 8.13 -19.74 13.21
CA ALA A 473 8.79 -18.58 13.80
C ALA A 473 10.03 -18.18 12.98
N GLY A 474 10.81 -19.15 12.50
CA GLY A 474 11.88 -18.92 11.54
C GLY A 474 11.38 -18.20 10.29
N CYS A 475 10.27 -18.66 9.70
CA CYS A 475 9.66 -17.98 8.57
C CYS A 475 9.26 -16.54 8.88
N VAL A 476 8.63 -16.26 10.03
CA VAL A 476 8.22 -14.90 10.43
C VAL A 476 9.43 -13.98 10.59
N VAL A 477 10.48 -14.45 11.25
CA VAL A 477 11.72 -13.68 11.45
C VAL A 477 12.39 -13.34 10.12
N GLU A 478 12.46 -14.29 9.19
CA GLU A 478 12.94 -14.00 7.84
C GLU A 478 12.06 -12.96 7.13
N GLY A 479 10.74 -13.01 7.33
CA GLY A 479 9.81 -11.99 6.85
C GLY A 479 10.11 -10.58 7.34
N TRP A 480 10.44 -10.44 8.63
CA TRP A 480 10.85 -9.15 9.20
C TRP A 480 12.20 -8.67 8.67
N ARG A 481 13.17 -9.57 8.45
CA ARG A 481 14.46 -9.24 7.81
C ARG A 481 14.27 -8.78 6.37
N GLU A 482 13.36 -9.44 5.68
CA GLU A 482 13.07 -9.20 4.28
C GLU A 482 12.43 -7.81 4.09
N SER A 483 11.44 -7.44 4.91
CA SER A 483 10.72 -6.17 4.75
C SER A 483 11.62 -4.93 4.84
N VAL A 484 12.70 -4.99 5.61
CA VAL A 484 13.70 -3.90 5.71
C VAL A 484 14.75 -3.92 4.59
N THR A 485 14.86 -5.00 3.82
CA THR A 485 15.80 -5.08 2.70
C THR A 485 15.50 -4.04 1.62
N GLY A 486 14.22 -3.77 1.37
CA GLY A 486 13.78 -2.74 0.43
C GLY A 486 14.18 -1.34 0.84
N LEU A 487 14.19 -1.03 2.14
CA LEU A 487 14.70 0.22 2.68
C LEU A 487 16.20 0.36 2.42
N GLY A 488 16.94 -0.75 2.48
CA GLY A 488 18.37 -0.80 2.12
C GLY A 488 18.66 -0.55 0.63
N MET A 489 17.67 -0.66 -0.25
CA MET A 489 17.81 -0.33 -1.68
C MET A 489 17.64 1.17 -1.97
N LEU A 490 17.10 1.92 -1.01
CA LEU A 490 16.91 3.36 -1.10
C LEU A 490 18.28 4.06 -1.04
N LYS A 491 18.51 5.07 -1.87
CA LYS A 491 19.79 5.82 -1.89
C LYS A 491 19.58 7.18 -1.21
N VAL A 492 20.39 7.46 -0.20
CA VAL A 492 20.47 8.77 0.46
C VAL A 492 21.15 9.78 -0.45
#